data_AF-A0A938VEH6-F1
#
_entry.id   AF-A0A938VEH6-F1
#
_cell.length_a   1.000
_cell.length_b   1.000
_cell.length_c   1.000
_cell.angle_alpha   90.00
_cell.angle_beta   90.00
_cell.angle_gamma   90.00
#
_symmetry.space_group_name_H-M   'P 1'
#
loop_
_entity.id
_entity.type
_entity.pdbx_description
1 polymer ?
#
loop_
_entity_poly.entity_id
_entity_poly.type
_entity_poly.pdbx_seq_one_letter_code
_entity_poly.pdbx_strand_id
1 'polypeptide(L)'
;MYTDEPQRIVTPMTALGVLVCPVCDRQMAAALVEEVEIDFCDPCGIWLDAGELGMLVSDAVVNPRASRGDTVSPGRFCPRCDRPLRLSTSRGTPVDVCGEGHGVWFDRGELERVFAALKVEKGGAA
;
A
#
# COMPACT_ATOMS: atom_id res chain seq x y z
N MET A 1 3.84 43.94 12.99
CA MET A 1 3.38 42.72 13.67
C MET A 1 2.28 42.12 12.83
N TYR A 2 2.63 41.04 12.13
CA TYR A 2 1.83 39.99 11.46
C TYR A 2 2.78 39.50 10.37
N THR A 3 3.61 38.53 10.74
CA THR A 3 4.45 37.79 9.80
C THR A 3 3.51 36.94 8.96
N ASP A 4 3.35 37.33 7.70
CA ASP A 4 2.70 36.51 6.68
C ASP A 4 3.62 35.31 6.43
N GLU A 5 3.39 34.24 7.19
CA GLU A 5 3.97 32.93 6.95
C GLU A 5 3.41 32.46 5.60
N PRO A 6 4.25 32.15 4.58
CA PRO A 6 3.72 31.78 3.28
C PRO A 6 2.92 30.49 3.47
N GLN A 7 1.61 30.64 3.27
CA GLN A 7 0.64 29.56 3.31
C GLN A 7 1.22 28.36 2.57
N ARG A 8 1.30 27.22 3.26
CA ARG A 8 1.69 25.94 2.67
C ARG A 8 0.81 25.69 1.45
N ILE A 9 1.34 26.00 0.29
CA ILE A 9 0.75 25.65 -0.99
C ILE A 9 0.90 24.12 -1.04
N VAL A 10 -0.14 23.40 -0.60
CA VAL A 10 -0.32 22.02 -1.03
C VAL A 10 -0.65 22.08 -2.52
N THR A 11 0.38 22.18 -3.33
CA THR A 11 0.26 21.84 -4.75
C THR A 11 -0.42 20.47 -4.80
N PRO A 12 -1.47 20.24 -5.60
CA PRO A 12 -1.92 18.88 -5.83
C PRO A 12 -0.74 18.12 -6.45
N MET A 13 -0.05 17.31 -5.65
CA MET A 13 1.08 16.49 -6.07
C MET A 13 0.62 15.25 -6.85
N THR A 14 -0.54 15.29 -7.52
CA THR A 14 -1.03 14.19 -8.35
C THR A 14 -0.35 14.21 -9.72
N ALA A 15 0.95 13.96 -9.74
CA ALA A 15 1.74 13.73 -10.95
C ALA A 15 1.95 12.23 -11.26
N LEU A 16 1.22 11.32 -10.60
CA LEU A 16 1.26 9.89 -10.91
C LEU A 16 -0.14 9.30 -11.04
N GLY A 17 -0.81 9.61 -12.16
CA GLY A 17 -1.88 8.81 -12.80
C GLY A 17 -3.00 8.23 -11.93
N VAL A 18 -4.25 8.52 -12.30
CA VAL A 18 -5.44 7.83 -11.77
C VAL A 18 -5.26 6.31 -11.80
N LEU A 19 -5.17 5.67 -10.62
CA LEU A 19 -5.05 4.22 -10.53
C LEU A 19 -6.42 3.54 -10.57
N VAL A 20 -6.45 2.34 -11.15
CA VAL A 20 -7.66 1.50 -11.29
C VAL A 20 -7.62 0.37 -10.26
N CYS A 21 -8.72 0.17 -9.55
CA CYS A 21 -8.83 -0.87 -8.54
C CYS A 21 -8.72 -2.26 -9.18
N PRO A 22 -7.80 -3.14 -8.72
CA PRO A 22 -7.58 -4.47 -9.30
C PRO A 22 -8.73 -5.47 -9.06
N VAL A 23 -9.75 -5.08 -8.31
CA VAL A 23 -10.88 -5.94 -7.91
C VAL A 23 -12.16 -5.58 -8.66
N CYS A 24 -12.38 -4.29 -8.95
CA CYS A 24 -13.67 -3.82 -9.47
C CYS A 24 -13.55 -2.81 -10.62
N ASP A 25 -12.34 -2.58 -11.11
CA ASP A 25 -12.02 -1.71 -12.25
C ASP A 25 -12.48 -0.25 -12.14
N ARG A 26 -12.88 0.19 -10.94
CA ARG A 26 -13.17 1.60 -10.66
C ARG A 26 -11.89 2.36 -10.34
N GLN A 27 -11.88 3.64 -10.71
CA GLN A 27 -10.86 4.58 -10.26
C GLN A 27 -10.77 4.62 -8.73
N MET A 28 -9.55 4.53 -8.22
CA MET A 28 -9.23 4.70 -6.81
C MET A 28 -9.11 6.18 -6.45
N ALA A 29 -9.39 6.50 -5.19
CA ALA A 29 -9.14 7.81 -4.61
C ALA A 29 -7.76 7.80 -3.93
N ALA A 30 -7.06 8.93 -3.97
CA ALA A 30 -5.81 9.11 -3.24
C ALA A 30 -6.08 9.85 -1.91
N ALA A 31 -5.38 9.47 -0.86
CA ALA A 31 -5.34 10.17 0.43
C ALA A 31 -3.91 10.26 0.96
N LEU A 32 -3.62 11.27 1.76
CA LEU A 32 -2.32 11.41 2.43
C LEU A 32 -2.46 10.97 3.90
N VAL A 33 -1.74 9.94 4.30
CA VAL A 33 -1.72 9.41 5.67
C VAL A 33 -0.28 9.44 6.18
N GLU A 34 -0.01 10.20 7.24
CA GLU A 34 1.35 10.32 7.81
C GLU A 34 2.41 10.66 6.72
N GLU A 35 2.08 11.58 5.81
CA GLU A 35 2.92 12.01 4.67
C GLU A 35 3.15 10.95 3.57
N VAL A 36 2.45 9.82 3.64
CA VAL A 36 2.44 8.76 2.62
C VAL A 36 1.16 8.84 1.81
N GLU A 37 1.29 8.89 0.47
CA GLU A 37 0.13 8.80 -0.41
C GLU A 37 -0.38 7.35 -0.38
N ILE A 38 -1.70 7.18 -0.29
CA ILE A 38 -2.35 5.87 -0.39
C ILE A 38 -3.43 5.97 -1.45
N ASP A 39 -3.53 4.96 -2.30
CA ASP A 39 -4.64 4.82 -3.24
C ASP A 39 -5.62 3.80 -2.68
N PHE A 40 -6.91 4.13 -2.61
CA PHE A 40 -7.91 3.25 -2.00
C PHE A 40 -9.20 3.16 -2.79
N CYS A 41 -9.84 2.00 -2.63
CA CYS A 41 -11.19 1.72 -3.05
C CYS A 41 -11.95 1.20 -1.82
N ASP A 42 -12.81 2.03 -1.23
CA ASP A 42 -13.56 1.73 0.01
C ASP A 42 -14.16 0.31 0.12
N PRO A 43 -14.81 -0.24 -0.93
CA PRO A 43 -15.35 -1.59 -0.83
C PRO A 43 -14.31 -2.70 -0.99
N CYS A 44 -13.12 -2.41 -1.54
CA CYS A 44 -12.20 -3.44 -2.02
C CYS A 44 -10.88 -3.48 -1.24
N GLY A 45 -10.18 -2.36 -1.09
CA GLY A 45 -8.83 -2.37 -0.54
C GLY A 45 -7.99 -1.13 -0.82
N ILE A 46 -6.70 -1.25 -0.57
CA ILE A 46 -5.69 -0.17 -0.59
C ILE A 46 -4.48 -0.62 -1.41
N TRP A 47 -3.96 0.27 -2.24
CA TRP A 47 -2.67 0.16 -2.91
C TRP A 47 -1.67 1.09 -2.23
N LEU A 48 -0.47 0.55 -2.00
CA LEU A 48 0.72 1.29 -1.57
C LEU A 48 1.81 1.08 -2.61
N ASP A 49 2.37 2.15 -3.14
CA ASP A 49 3.50 2.11 -4.05
C ASP A 49 4.77 1.61 -3.35
N ALA A 50 5.77 1.32 -4.18
CA ALA A 50 7.07 0.86 -3.75
C ALA A 50 7.70 1.77 -2.69
N GLY A 51 7.97 1.23 -1.51
CA GLY A 51 8.58 1.95 -0.39
C GLY A 51 7.59 2.62 0.57
N GLU A 52 6.34 2.85 0.16
CA GLU A 52 5.32 3.51 0.99
C GLU A 52 4.95 2.71 2.23
N LEU A 53 4.82 1.38 2.10
CA LEU A 53 4.57 0.53 3.25
C LEU A 53 5.68 0.64 4.31
N GLY A 54 6.94 0.78 3.90
CA GLY A 54 8.06 0.95 4.82
C GLY A 54 8.04 2.29 5.56
N MET A 55 7.42 3.31 4.97
CA MET A 55 7.22 4.62 5.60
C MET A 55 6.09 4.56 6.64
N LEU A 56 5.02 3.79 6.39
CA LEU A 56 3.93 3.58 7.36
C LEU A 56 4.28 2.56 8.45
N VAL A 57 5.10 1.57 8.10
CA VAL A 57 5.49 0.47 8.98
C VAL A 57 6.96 0.15 8.77
N SER A 58 7.82 0.69 9.66
CA SER A 58 9.27 0.54 9.55
C SER A 58 9.77 -0.90 9.58
N ASP A 59 9.00 -1.82 10.19
CA ASP A 59 9.32 -3.26 10.24
C ASP A 59 8.43 -4.12 9.33
N ALA A 60 7.71 -3.53 8.36
CA ALA A 60 6.93 -4.29 7.38
C ALA A 60 7.88 -4.77 6.28
N VAL A 61 8.38 -5.98 6.44
CA VAL A 61 9.13 -6.65 5.40
C VAL A 61 8.16 -7.30 4.42
N VAL A 62 7.82 -6.60 3.34
CA VAL A 62 7.45 -7.29 2.09
C VAL A 62 8.76 -7.54 1.39
N ASN A 63 9.28 -8.77 1.43
CA ASN A 63 10.61 -9.02 0.90
C ASN A 63 10.59 -8.86 -0.64
N PRO A 64 11.16 -7.79 -1.23
CA PRO A 64 10.99 -7.54 -2.66
C PRO A 64 11.71 -8.59 -3.52
N ARG A 65 12.66 -9.34 -2.93
CA ARG A 65 13.51 -10.31 -3.62
C ARG A 65 13.24 -11.77 -3.24
N ALA A 66 12.69 -12.04 -2.06
CA ALA A 66 12.25 -13.38 -1.65
C ALA A 66 10.75 -13.63 -1.81
N SER A 67 9.96 -12.60 -2.14
CA SER A 67 8.53 -12.71 -2.39
C SER A 67 8.18 -12.34 -3.83
N ARG A 68 8.76 -13.06 -4.79
CA ARG A 68 7.95 -13.36 -5.96
C ARG A 68 6.90 -14.31 -5.43
N GLY A 69 5.68 -13.83 -5.19
CA GLY A 69 4.59 -14.75 -4.89
C GLY A 69 4.58 -15.86 -5.94
N ASP A 70 4.68 -17.11 -5.49
CA ASP A 70 4.70 -18.26 -6.39
C ASP A 70 3.33 -18.45 -7.07
N THR A 71 2.29 -17.89 -6.46
CA THR A 71 0.91 -17.96 -6.93
C THR A 71 0.50 -16.62 -7.53
N VAL A 72 -0.05 -16.65 -8.74
CA VAL A 72 -0.66 -15.48 -9.40
C VAL A 72 -2.05 -15.27 -8.82
N SER A 73 -2.37 -14.02 -8.50
CA SER A 73 -3.67 -13.62 -7.97
C SER A 73 -4.68 -13.54 -9.12
N PRO A 74 -5.72 -14.40 -9.15
CA PRO A 74 -6.62 -14.48 -10.30
C PRO A 74 -7.35 -13.17 -10.56
N GLY A 75 -7.24 -12.64 -11.79
CA GLY A 75 -7.97 -11.45 -12.23
C GLY A 75 -7.48 -10.12 -11.65
N ARG A 76 -6.40 -10.11 -10.85
CA ARG A 76 -5.85 -8.88 -10.25
C ARG A 76 -4.59 -8.44 -10.99
N PHE A 77 -4.57 -7.20 -11.45
CA PHE A 77 -3.47 -6.61 -12.20
C PHE A 77 -2.87 -5.41 -11.47
N CYS A 78 -1.56 -5.22 -11.59
CA CYS A 78 -0.88 -4.09 -10.99
C CYS A 78 -1.35 -2.78 -11.64
N PRO A 79 -1.85 -1.80 -10.87
CA PRO A 79 -2.40 -0.57 -11.42
C PRO A 79 -1.34 0.35 -12.05
N ARG A 80 -0.04 0.06 -11.85
CA ARG A 80 1.09 0.81 -12.43
C ARG A 80 1.64 0.19 -13.72
N CYS A 81 1.49 -1.13 -13.93
CA CYS A 81 2.13 -1.81 -15.07
C CYS A 81 1.29 -2.90 -15.77
N ASP A 82 0.04 -3.09 -15.35
CA ASP A 82 -0.92 -4.06 -15.88
C ASP A 82 -0.44 -5.52 -15.92
N ARG A 83 0.61 -5.87 -15.16
CA ARG A 83 1.04 -7.26 -14.98
C ARG A 83 0.27 -7.90 -13.83
N PRO A 84 0.01 -9.23 -13.87
CA PRO A 84 -0.68 -9.92 -12.79
C PRO A 84 0.01 -9.72 -11.44
N LEU A 85 -0.78 -9.43 -10.41
CA LEU A 85 -0.33 -9.44 -9.03
C LEU A 85 -0.06 -10.87 -8.57
N ARG A 86 0.78 -11.00 -7.53
CA ARG A 86 1.20 -12.29 -6.99
C ARG A 86 0.95 -12.33 -5.49
N LEU A 87 0.47 -13.45 -4.99
CA LEU A 87 0.21 -13.64 -3.57
C LEU A 87 1.50 -13.76 -2.77
N SER A 88 1.64 -12.94 -1.74
CA SER A 88 2.72 -12.96 -0.76
C SER A 88 2.17 -12.89 0.66
N THR A 89 3.05 -12.80 1.65
CA THR A 89 2.69 -12.69 3.06
C THR A 89 3.50 -11.57 3.70
N SER A 90 2.83 -10.66 4.40
CA SER A 90 3.42 -9.65 5.26
C SER A 90 2.97 -9.90 6.70
N ARG A 91 3.89 -10.25 7.60
CA ARG A 91 3.60 -10.53 9.03
C ARG A 91 2.43 -11.51 9.25
N GLY A 92 2.40 -12.59 8.46
CA GLY A 92 1.33 -13.59 8.50
C GLY A 92 0.03 -13.19 7.81
N THR A 93 -0.07 -11.98 7.26
CA THR A 93 -1.23 -11.49 6.49
C THR A 93 -0.98 -11.69 4.99
N PRO A 94 -1.90 -12.33 4.24
CA PRO A 94 -1.79 -12.40 2.79
C PRO A 94 -1.83 -10.99 2.18
N VAL A 95 -1.03 -10.75 1.15
CA VAL A 95 -0.99 -9.49 0.41
C VAL A 95 -0.69 -9.76 -1.06
N ASP A 96 -1.09 -8.87 -1.95
CA ASP A 96 -0.84 -8.97 -3.39
C ASP A 96 0.30 -8.06 -3.81
N VAL A 97 1.37 -8.60 -4.39
CA VAL A 97 2.56 -7.82 -4.75
C VAL A 97 2.74 -7.71 -6.26
N CYS A 98 3.17 -6.55 -6.74
CA CYS A 98 3.65 -6.43 -8.11
C CYS A 98 5.01 -7.11 -8.27
N GLY A 99 5.12 -8.07 -9.19
CA GLY A 99 6.38 -8.77 -9.48
C GLY A 99 7.49 -7.87 -10.05
N GLU A 100 7.13 -6.69 -10.55
CA GLU A 100 8.09 -5.66 -11.01
C GLU A 100 8.49 -4.69 -9.91
N GLY A 101 7.91 -4.81 -8.71
CA GLY A 101 8.26 -3.98 -7.57
C GLY A 101 7.60 -2.61 -7.56
N HIS A 102 6.47 -2.41 -8.24
CA HIS A 102 5.76 -1.12 -8.22
C HIS A 102 4.98 -0.86 -6.93
N GLY A 103 4.60 -1.89 -6.18
CA GLY A 103 3.79 -1.72 -4.97
C GLY A 103 3.07 -2.99 -4.53
N VAL A 104 2.17 -2.81 -3.57
CA VAL A 104 1.44 -3.87 -2.85
C VAL A 104 -0.02 -3.47 -2.71
N TRP A 105 -0.91 -4.42 -3.01
CA TRP A 105 -2.34 -4.35 -2.76
C TRP A 105 -2.69 -5.08 -1.46
N PHE A 106 -3.53 -4.44 -0.66
CA PHE A 106 -4.13 -4.96 0.57
C PHE A 106 -5.64 -5.01 0.36
N ASP A 107 -6.23 -6.19 0.43
CA ASP A 107 -7.68 -6.30 0.52
C ASP A 107 -8.19 -5.65 1.81
N ARG A 108 -9.47 -5.30 1.82
CA ARG A 108 -10.14 -4.68 2.95
C ARG A 108 -9.81 -5.39 4.28
N GLY A 109 -9.21 -4.67 5.22
CA GLY A 109 -8.85 -5.17 6.54
C GLY A 109 -7.46 -5.81 6.64
N GLU A 110 -6.74 -6.03 5.54
CA GLU A 110 -5.40 -6.65 5.57
C GLU A 110 -4.34 -5.70 6.12
N LEU A 111 -4.35 -4.42 5.71
CA LEU A 111 -3.40 -3.44 6.22
C LEU A 111 -3.55 -3.26 7.73
N GLU A 112 -4.79 -3.27 8.23
CA GLU A 112 -5.10 -3.23 9.67
C GLU A 112 -4.60 -4.47 10.41
N ARG A 113 -4.66 -5.66 9.80
CA ARG A 113 -4.07 -6.89 10.39
C ARG A 113 -2.55 -6.80 10.48
N VAL A 114 -1.89 -6.25 9.46
CA VAL A 114 -0.44 -6.00 9.50
C VAL A 114 -0.09 -5.06 10.65
N PHE A 115 -0.84 -3.96 10.82
CA PHE A 115 -0.65 -3.05 11.96
C PHE A 115 -0.93 -3.70 13.31
N ALA A 116 -1.93 -4.57 13.40
CA ALA A 116 -2.26 -5.29 14.63
C ALA A 116 -1.16 -6.26 15.04
N ALA A 117 -0.56 -6.99 14.07
CA ALA A 117 0.52 -7.94 14.33
C ALA A 117 1.77 -7.27 14.97
N LEU A 118 2.07 -6.02 14.64
CA LEU A 118 3.17 -5.25 15.25
C LEU A 118 2.97 -4.99 16.75
N LYS A 119 1.71 -4.81 17.18
CA LYS A 119 1.41 -4.51 18.58
C LYS A 119 1.58 -5.73 19.48
N VAL A 120 1.45 -6.94 18.91
CA VAL A 120 1.55 -8.21 19.65
C VAL A 120 3.01 -8.56 19.99
N GLU A 121 3.97 -8.22 19.13
CA GLU A 121 5.40 -8.54 19.35
C GLU A 121 6.04 -7.75 20.51
N LYS A 122 5.50 -6.58 20.87
CA LYS A 122 6.02 -5.76 21.99
C LYS A 122 5.55 -6.21 23.39
N GLY A 123 4.72 -7.26 23.49
CA GLY A 123 4.17 -7.76 24.76
C GLY A 123 4.71 -9.13 25.21
N GLY A 124 5.67 -9.71 24.49
CA GLY A 124 6.16 -11.07 24.70
C GLY A 124 7.64 -11.15 25.07
N ALA A 125 8.04 -10.50 26.15
CA ALA A 125 9.32 -10.78 26.83
C ALA A 125 9.09 -10.67 28.34
N ALA A 126 8.92 -11.83 28.98
CA ALA A 126 8.95 -12.03 30.43
C ALA A 126 10.19 -12.83 30.78
#